data_AF-A0A4R7UCM7-F1
#
_entry.id   AF-A0A4R7UCM7-F1
#
_cell.length_a   1.000
_cell.length_b   1.000
_cell.length_c   1.000
_cell.angle_alpha   90.00
_cell.angle_beta   90.00
_cell.angle_gamma   90.00
#
_symmetry.space_group_name_H-M   'P 1'
#
loop_
_entity.id
_entity.type
_entity.pdbx_description
1 polymer ?
#
loop_
_entity_poly.entity_id
_entity_poly.type
_entity_poly.pdbx_seq_one_letter_code
_entity_poly.pdbx_strand_id
1 'polypeptide(L)'
;MKQNKKIDNSTDLAILRTKFDLLISLELQKIYKIKKPNKSTLDYKTTITQLQKQLKNYSIKSKDLKINYLAFCKIRRNYYLKKYNKWVILVVLIVFIIVLAIAIPLSI
;
A
#
# COMPACT_ATOMS: atom_id res chain seq x y z
N MET A 1 25.96 28.90 24.63
CA MET A 1 25.05 27.82 25.09
C MET A 1 24.68 26.92 23.91
N LYS A 2 25.28 25.74 23.79
CA LYS A 2 24.86 24.73 22.80
C LYS A 2 23.62 24.02 23.35
N GLN A 3 22.42 24.44 22.93
CA GLN A 3 21.21 23.71 23.28
C GLN A 3 21.28 22.31 22.66
N ASN A 4 21.25 21.33 23.55
CA ASN A 4 21.25 19.90 23.26
C ASN A 4 20.18 19.57 22.21
N LYS A 5 20.61 19.06 21.05
CA LYS A 5 19.78 18.48 19.99
C LYS A 5 19.21 17.11 20.43
N LYS A 6 18.49 17.09 21.56
CA LYS A 6 17.69 15.96 22.06
C LYS A 6 16.18 16.23 21.91
N ILE A 7 15.83 17.24 21.12
CA ILE A 7 14.46 17.50 20.68
C ILE A 7 14.07 16.41 19.67
N ASP A 8 12.90 15.81 19.94
CA ASP A 8 11.94 15.26 18.97
C ASP A 8 11.88 13.78 18.59
N ASN A 9 12.66 12.85 19.16
CA ASN A 9 12.39 11.42 18.88
C ASN A 9 10.98 10.96 19.31
N SER A 10 10.41 11.48 20.41
CA SER A 10 9.04 11.12 20.81
C SER A 10 7.97 11.83 19.99
N THR A 11 8.19 13.11 19.67
CA THR A 11 7.27 13.93 18.89
C THR A 11 7.19 13.42 17.45
N ASP A 12 8.32 13.07 16.85
CA ASP A 12 8.38 12.44 15.52
C ASP A 12 7.65 11.09 15.49
N LEU A 13 7.76 10.28 16.55
CA LEU A 13 7.06 9.00 16.65
C LEU A 13 5.54 9.19 16.85
N ALA A 14 5.11 10.21 17.60
CA ALA A 14 3.70 10.55 17.73
C ALA A 14 3.13 11.03 16.37
N ILE A 15 3.84 11.90 15.67
CA ILE A 15 3.47 12.36 14.32
C ILE A 15 3.40 11.18 13.35
N LEU A 16 4.40 10.29 13.37
CA LEU A 16 4.42 9.08 12.55
C LEU A 16 3.20 8.21 12.83
N ARG A 17 2.81 8.07 14.10
CA ARG A 17 1.66 7.28 14.51
C ARG A 17 0.35 7.84 13.97
N THR A 18 0.15 9.14 14.09
CA THR A 18 -1.02 9.84 13.54
C THR A 18 -1.08 9.70 12.02
N LYS A 19 0.06 9.92 11.34
CA LYS A 19 0.16 9.70 9.88
C LYS A 19 -0.16 8.26 9.50
N PHE A 20 0.29 7.29 10.30
CA PHE A 20 0.06 5.88 10.04
C PHE A 20 -1.42 5.50 10.23
N ASP A 21 -2.07 5.95 11.30
CA ASP A 21 -3.50 5.72 11.51
C ASP A 21 -4.37 6.38 10.43
N LEU A 22 -4.02 7.60 10.01
CA LEU A 22 -4.67 8.29 8.89
C LEU A 22 -4.54 7.48 7.60
N LEU A 23 -3.33 7.01 7.28
CA LEU A 23 -3.08 6.20 6.07
C LEU A 23 -3.87 4.90 6.08
N ILE A 24 -3.91 4.19 7.21
CA ILE A 24 -4.72 2.98 7.37
C ILE A 24 -6.21 3.30 7.16
N SER A 25 -6.70 4.39 7.76
CA SER A 25 -8.10 4.79 7.68
C SER A 25 -8.53 5.13 6.25
N LEU A 26 -7.70 5.90 5.51
CA LEU A 26 -7.94 6.21 4.11
C LEU A 26 -7.95 4.95 3.23
N GLU A 27 -7.05 4.00 3.51
CA GLU A 27 -6.97 2.76 2.76
C GLU A 27 -8.20 1.87 3.01
N LEU A 28 -8.64 1.76 4.26
CA LEU A 28 -9.88 1.07 4.61
C LEU A 28 -11.09 1.71 3.93
N GLN A 29 -11.20 3.04 3.92
CA GLN A 29 -12.28 3.73 3.20
C GLN A 29 -12.32 3.36 1.72
N LYS A 30 -11.17 3.27 1.04
CA LYS A 30 -11.11 2.82 -0.36
C LYS A 30 -11.62 1.39 -0.52
N ILE A 31 -11.25 0.50 0.40
CA ILE A 31 -11.68 -0.90 0.38
C ILE A 31 -13.20 -1.00 0.64
N TYR A 32 -13.75 -0.21 1.57
CA TYR A 32 -15.19 -0.20 1.88
C TYR A 32 -16.05 0.29 0.72
N LYS A 33 -15.53 1.14 -0.17
CA LYS A 33 -16.23 1.58 -1.39
C LYS A 33 -16.38 0.47 -2.43
N ILE A 34 -15.69 -0.67 -2.28
CA ILE A 34 -15.74 -1.79 -3.22
C ILE A 34 -16.99 -2.65 -2.92
N LYS A 35 -18.01 -2.59 -3.80
CA LYS A 35 -19.28 -3.33 -3.63
C LYS A 35 -19.14 -4.86 -3.62
N LYS A 36 -18.21 -5.42 -4.43
CA LYS A 36 -17.97 -6.87 -4.53
C LYS A 36 -16.47 -7.17 -4.39
N PRO A 37 -15.93 -7.22 -3.16
CA PRO A 37 -14.51 -7.50 -2.95
C PRO A 37 -14.18 -8.95 -3.31
N ASN A 38 -13.05 -9.14 -4.00
CA ASN A 38 -12.50 -10.48 -4.23
C ASN A 38 -11.83 -11.03 -2.95
N LYS A 39 -11.53 -12.34 -2.89
CA LYS A 39 -10.86 -12.97 -1.74
C LYS A 39 -9.59 -12.24 -1.30
N SER A 40 -8.72 -11.87 -2.25
CA SER A 40 -7.49 -11.11 -1.95
C SER A 40 -7.74 -9.74 -1.32
N THR A 41 -8.85 -9.08 -1.66
CA THR A 41 -9.25 -7.79 -1.08
C THR A 41 -9.81 -7.98 0.32
N LEU A 42 -10.52 -9.09 0.55
CA LEU A 42 -11.02 -9.48 1.87
C LEU A 42 -9.88 -9.84 2.84
N ASP A 43 -8.91 -10.61 2.38
CA ASP A 43 -7.71 -10.97 3.15
C ASP A 43 -6.93 -9.70 3.51
N TYR A 44 -6.68 -8.83 2.52
CA TYR A 44 -6.03 -7.55 2.73
C TYR A 44 -6.79 -6.66 3.73
N LYS A 45 -8.12 -6.54 3.59
CA LYS A 45 -8.98 -5.81 4.53
C LYS A 45 -8.81 -6.31 5.95
N THR A 46 -8.81 -7.63 6.14
CA THR A 46 -8.67 -8.26 7.46
C THR A 46 -7.32 -7.90 8.09
N THR A 47 -6.22 -8.01 7.32
CA THR A 47 -4.89 -7.64 7.78
C THR A 47 -4.81 -6.17 8.18
N ILE A 48 -5.31 -5.26 7.34
CA ILE A 48 -5.29 -3.82 7.63
C ILE A 48 -6.16 -3.47 8.85
N THR A 49 -7.29 -4.14 9.02
CA THR A 49 -8.19 -3.93 10.18
C THR A 49 -7.53 -4.41 11.47
N GLN A 50 -6.87 -5.56 11.47
CA GLN A 50 -6.10 -6.05 12.62
C GLN A 50 -4.96 -5.11 12.97
N LEU A 51 -4.24 -4.63 11.96
CA LEU A 51 -3.15 -3.66 12.13
C LEU A 51 -3.67 -2.35 12.75
N GLN A 52 -4.83 -1.85 12.31
CA GLN A 52 -5.45 -0.66 12.90
C GLN A 52 -5.78 -0.87 14.39
N LYS A 53 -6.32 -2.03 14.75
CA LYS A 53 -6.62 -2.38 16.15
C LYS A 53 -5.34 -2.40 16.99
N GLN A 54 -4.27 -3.02 16.48
CA GLN A 54 -2.97 -3.05 17.16
C GLN A 54 -2.38 -1.64 17.33
N LEU A 55 -2.58 -0.76 16.34
CA LEU A 55 -2.14 0.63 16.39
C LEU A 55 -2.94 1.49 17.36
N LYS A 56 -4.25 1.26 17.51
CA LYS A 56 -5.09 2.00 18.46
C LYS A 56 -4.91 1.53 19.90
N ASN A 57 -4.69 0.23 20.11
CA ASN A 57 -4.54 -0.35 21.44
C ASN A 57 -3.15 -0.12 22.08
N TYR A 58 -2.28 0.70 21.50
CA TYR A 58 -0.90 0.89 21.98
C TYR A 58 -0.07 -0.37 22.16
N SER A 59 -0.50 -1.46 21.52
CA SER A 59 0.22 -2.73 21.48
C SER A 59 1.55 -2.59 20.73
N ILE A 60 1.60 -1.72 19.72
CA ILE A 60 2.83 -1.38 19.01
C ILE A 60 3.61 -0.34 19.82
N LYS A 61 4.73 -0.78 20.39
CA LYS A 61 5.71 0.11 21.04
C LYS A 61 6.27 1.09 20.02
N SER A 62 6.64 2.29 20.46
CA SER A 62 7.13 3.38 19.59
C SER A 62 8.36 2.97 18.76
N LYS A 63 9.20 2.07 19.30
CA LYS A 63 10.36 1.51 18.59
C LYS A 63 9.96 0.64 17.39
N ASP A 64 8.84 -0.08 17.50
CA ASP A 64 8.35 -1.00 16.47
C ASP A 64 7.40 -0.31 15.48
N LEU A 65 6.99 0.93 15.78
CA LEU A 65 6.07 1.70 14.94
C LEU A 65 6.61 1.89 13.52
N LYS A 66 7.91 2.20 13.39
CA LYS A 66 8.57 2.37 12.09
C LYS A 66 8.64 1.07 11.30
N ILE A 67 8.87 -0.05 11.97
CA ILE A 67 8.93 -1.39 11.35
C ILE A 67 7.54 -1.78 10.85
N ASN A 68 6.50 -1.59 11.68
CA ASN A 68 5.11 -1.86 11.30
C ASN A 68 4.66 -0.96 10.15
N TYR A 69 5.09 0.31 10.12
CA TYR A 69 4.83 1.22 9.01
C TYR A 69 5.47 0.71 7.69
N LEU A 70 6.73 0.27 7.73
CA LEU A 70 7.40 -0.29 6.56
C LEU A 70 6.75 -1.61 6.10
N ALA A 71 6.36 -2.47 7.04
CA ALA A 71 5.62 -3.69 6.74
C ALA A 71 4.29 -3.38 6.05
N PHE A 72 3.53 -2.41 6.55
CA PHE A 72 2.31 -1.92 5.91
C PHE A 72 2.56 -1.44 4.48
N CYS A 73 3.58 -0.60 4.27
CA CYS A 73 3.94 -0.12 2.94
C CYS A 73 4.27 -1.27 1.97
N LYS A 74 4.99 -2.30 2.44
CA LYS A 74 5.30 -3.49 1.65
C LYS A 74 4.04 -4.29 1.29
N ILE A 75 3.14 -4.53 2.25
CA ILE A 75 1.87 -5.24 2.01
C ILE A 75 1.00 -4.46 1.02
N ARG A 76 0.87 -3.13 1.24
CA ARG A 76 0.13 -2.24 0.34
C ARG A 76 0.67 -2.30 -1.09
N ARG A 77 1.99 -2.19 -1.25
CA ARG A 77 2.66 -2.30 -2.56
C ARG A 77 2.37 -3.66 -3.22
N ASN A 78 2.48 -4.77 -2.48
CA ASN A 78 2.22 -6.09 -3.01
C ASN A 78 0.76 -6.28 -3.45
N TYR A 79 -0.20 -5.74 -2.70
CA TYR A 79 -1.62 -5.77 -3.07
C TYR A 79 -1.87 -5.04 -4.40
N TYR A 80 -1.34 -3.82 -4.54
CA TYR A 80 -1.49 -3.05 -5.78
C TYR A 80 -0.73 -3.66 -6.95
N LEU A 81 0.50 -4.18 -6.74
CA LEU A 81 1.23 -4.88 -7.79
C LEU A 81 0.43 -6.07 -8.32
N LYS A 82 -0.14 -6.91 -7.45
CA LYS A 82 -1.00 -8.02 -7.89
C LYS A 82 -2.24 -7.54 -8.64
N LYS A 83 -2.80 -6.40 -8.25
CA LYS A 83 -3.98 -5.81 -8.90
C LYS A 83 -3.67 -5.24 -10.29
N TYR A 84 -2.55 -4.54 -10.44
CA TYR A 84 -2.20 -3.81 -11.68
C TYR A 84 -1.36 -4.64 -12.66
N ASN A 85 -0.52 -5.57 -12.19
CA ASN A 85 0.38 -6.33 -13.07
C ASN A 85 -0.37 -7.13 -14.14
N LYS A 86 -1.57 -7.63 -13.82
CA LYS A 86 -2.42 -8.33 -14.81
C LYS A 86 -2.84 -7.43 -15.97
N TRP A 87 -3.11 -6.15 -15.70
CA TRP A 87 -3.53 -5.19 -16.73
C TRP A 87 -2.35 -4.73 -17.59
N VAL A 88 -1.17 -4.55 -16.98
CA VAL A 88 0.04 -4.17 -17.72
C VAL A 88 0.42 -5.24 -18.74
N ILE A 89 0.41 -6.52 -18.33
CA ILE A 89 0.72 -7.65 -19.24
C ILE A 89 -0.29 -7.71 -20.39
N LEU A 90 -1.58 -7.50 -20.12
CA LEU A 90 -2.63 -7.51 -21.13
C LEU A 90 -2.46 -6.37 -22.15
N VAL A 91 -2.13 -5.16 -21.70
CA VAL A 91 -1.90 -4.00 -22.59
C VAL A 91 -0.68 -4.23 -23.48
N VAL A 92 0.42 -4.74 -22.93
CA VAL A 92 1.63 -5.04 -23.71
C VAL A 92 1.34 -6.08 -24.80
N LEU A 93 0.57 -7.12 -24.49
CA LEU A 93 0.20 -8.16 -25.45
C LEU A 93 -0.69 -7.61 -26.58
N ILE A 94 -1.66 -6.74 -26.25
CA ILE A 94 -2.51 -6.09 -27.26
C ILE A 94 -1.69 -5.21 -28.20
N VAL A 95 -0.79 -4.39 -27.67
CA VAL A 95 0.08 -3.52 -28.49
C VAL A 95 0.96 -4.37 -29.41
N PHE A 96 1.51 -5.48 -28.90
CA PHE A 96 2.32 -6.39 -29.69
C PHE A 96 1.54 -6.99 -30.88
N ILE A 97 0.30 -7.42 -30.67
CA ILE A 97 -0.58 -7.93 -31.74
C ILE A 97 -0.87 -6.85 -32.79
N ILE A 98 -1.14 -5.62 -32.36
CA ILE A 98 -1.41 -4.49 -33.27
C ILE A 98 -0.18 -4.21 -34.15
N VAL A 99 1.02 -4.19 -33.56
CA VAL A 99 2.27 -3.98 -34.31
C VAL A 99 2.47 -5.07 -35.36
N LEU A 100 2.25 -6.34 -35.02
CA LEU A 100 2.34 -7.44 -35.98
C LEU A 100 1.32 -7.32 -37.11
N ALA A 101 0.07 -6.96 -36.79
CA ALA A 101 -1.00 -6.82 -37.76
C ALA A 101 -0.72 -5.71 -38.81
N ILE A 102 0.02 -4.66 -38.44
CA ILE A 102 0.43 -3.59 -39.36
C ILE A 102 1.72 -3.96 -40.09
N ALA A 103 2.69 -4.57 -39.41
CA ALA A 103 4.00 -4.88 -39.98
C ALA A 103 3.95 -5.96 -41.08
N ILE A 104 3.11 -6.98 -40.91
CA ILE A 104 2.98 -8.10 -41.88
C ILE A 104 2.55 -7.61 -43.27
N PRO A 105 1.45 -6.85 -43.46
CA PRO A 105 1.03 -6.37 -44.77
C PRO A 105 1.93 -5.29 -45.36
N LEU A 106 2.78 -4.63 -44.56
CA LEU A 106 3.78 -3.67 -45.06
C LEU A 106 5.07 -4.35 -45.57
N SER A 107 5.31 -5.59 -45.12
CA SER A 107 6.51 -6.38 -45.45
C SER A 107 6.32 -7.33 -46.63
N ILE A 108 5.07 -7.52 -47.07
CA ILE A 108 4.66 -8.26 -48.27
C ILE A 108 4.53 -7.28 -49.43
#